data_AF-X1QZA5-F1
#
_entry.id   AF-X1QZA5-F1
#
_cell.length_a   1.000
_cell.length_b   1.000
_cell.length_c   1.000
_cell.angle_alpha   90.00
_cell.angle_beta   90.00
_cell.angle_gamma   90.00
#
_symmetry.space_group_name_H-M   'P 1'
#
loop_
_entity.id
_entity.type
_entity.pdbx_description
1 polymer ?
#
loop_
_entity_poly.entity_id
_entity_poly.type
_entity_poly.pdbx_seq_one_letter_code
_entity_poly.pdbx_strand_id
1 'polypeptide(L)'
;MDELQKFIEEVHNEPFNILSNNCLHKHARIVRKARELGHDASLMGCISIIPLRPVAGVPLIGPHVYAKVDDKVVDVSMEPELEQTMWKNKDVFRLFSVNVSKLKPHDPKKGPPLPRALPGWPWEKD
;
A
#
# COMPACT_ATOMS: atom_id res chain seq x y z
N MET A 1 -11.06 1.83 20.60
CA MET A 1 -11.26 0.96 19.42
C MET A 1 -11.96 1.66 18.26
N ASP A 2 -12.34 2.94 18.39
CA ASP A 2 -13.44 3.47 17.58
C ASP A 2 -13.00 4.40 16.43
N GLU A 3 -11.84 5.07 16.53
CA GLU A 3 -11.43 6.05 15.52
C GLU A 3 -10.65 5.45 14.36
N LEU A 4 -9.63 4.62 14.65
CA LEU A 4 -8.82 3.99 13.60
C LEU A 4 -9.67 3.07 12.71
N GLN A 5 -10.58 2.31 13.31
CA GLN A 5 -11.47 1.43 12.55
C GLN A 5 -12.40 2.22 11.63
N LYS A 6 -13.03 3.29 12.12
CA LYS A 6 -13.86 4.19 11.28
C LYS A 6 -13.05 4.77 10.13
N PHE A 7 -11.82 5.21 10.39
CA PHE A 7 -10.96 5.73 9.32
C PHE A 7 -10.59 4.66 8.28
N ILE A 8 -10.32 3.42 8.71
CA ILE A 8 -10.06 2.30 7.80
C ILE A 8 -11.30 2.01 6.96
N GLU A 9 -12.49 1.99 7.56
CA GLU A 9 -13.76 1.79 6.85
C GLU A 9 -14.05 2.92 5.86
N GLU A 10 -13.77 4.17 6.21
CA GLU A 10 -13.86 5.31 5.28
C GLU A 10 -12.92 5.11 4.08
N VAL A 11 -11.64 4.82 4.31
CA VAL A 11 -10.65 4.59 3.24
C VAL A 11 -11.02 3.37 2.38
N HIS A 12 -11.62 2.34 2.99
CA HIS A 12 -12.08 1.14 2.29
C HIS A 12 -13.20 1.46 1.31
N ASN A 13 -14.14 2.31 1.70
CA ASN A 13 -15.27 2.70 0.85
C ASN A 13 -14.91 3.69 -0.26
N GLU A 14 -13.71 4.29 -0.23
CA GLU A 14 -13.26 5.16 -1.31
C GLU A 14 -13.00 4.37 -2.60
N PRO A 15 -13.40 4.88 -3.78
CA PRO A 15 -13.22 4.18 -5.04
C PRO A 15 -11.73 4.00 -5.36
N PHE A 16 -11.37 2.80 -5.82
CA PHE A 16 -10.01 2.51 -6.28
C PHE A 16 -9.71 3.25 -7.58
N ASN A 17 -8.54 3.89 -7.62
CA ASN A 17 -8.02 4.51 -8.83
C ASN A 17 -6.51 4.26 -8.93
N ILE A 18 -6.06 3.68 -10.04
CA ILE A 18 -4.66 3.30 -10.26
C ILE A 18 -3.70 4.49 -10.10
N LEU A 19 -4.10 5.68 -10.55
CA LEU A 19 -3.24 6.87 -10.58
C LEU A 19 -3.32 7.71 -9.30
N SER A 20 -4.49 7.76 -8.65
CA SER A 20 -4.73 8.71 -7.56
C SER A 20 -5.17 8.09 -6.23
N ASN A 21 -5.84 6.94 -6.22
CA ASN A 21 -6.33 6.28 -5.01
C ASN A 21 -6.11 4.77 -5.05
N ASN A 22 -4.84 4.40 -5.18
CA ASN A 22 -4.41 3.02 -5.32
C ASN A 22 -4.01 2.40 -3.97
N CYS A 23 -3.55 1.15 -4.01
CA CYS A 23 -3.14 0.40 -2.82
C CYS A 23 -2.03 1.12 -2.02
N LEU A 24 -1.08 1.79 -2.68
CA LEU A 24 -0.04 2.54 -1.98
C LEU A 24 -0.63 3.74 -1.22
N HIS A 25 -1.44 4.57 -1.89
CA HIS A 25 -1.99 5.77 -1.28
C HIS A 25 -2.91 5.44 -0.09
N LYS A 26 -3.87 4.54 -0.29
CA LYS A 26 -4.81 4.13 0.77
C LYS A 26 -4.08 3.65 2.02
N HIS A 27 -3.12 2.73 1.86
CA HIS A 27 -2.41 2.16 3.01
C HIS A 27 -1.39 3.11 3.64
N ALA A 28 -0.79 4.02 2.87
CA ALA A 28 0.06 5.07 3.44
C ALA A 28 -0.74 5.98 4.40
N ARG A 29 -1.99 6.33 4.04
CA ARG A 29 -2.91 7.10 4.91
C ARG A 29 -3.24 6.34 6.20
N ILE A 30 -3.59 5.05 6.08
CA ILE A 30 -3.90 4.20 7.23
C ILE A 30 -2.69 4.07 8.16
N VAL A 31 -1.49 3.80 7.62
CA VAL A 31 -0.26 3.70 8.42
C VAL A 31 0.03 5.03 9.13
N ARG A 32 -0.15 6.18 8.47
CA ARG A 32 0.03 7.48 9.09
C ARG A 32 -0.95 7.68 10.25
N LYS A 33 -2.25 7.44 10.01
CA LYS A 33 -3.30 7.60 11.03
C LYS A 33 -3.12 6.64 12.22
N ALA A 34 -2.74 5.39 11.95
CA ALA A 34 -2.46 4.42 13.00
C ALA A 34 -1.29 4.87 13.90
N ARG A 35 -0.19 5.37 13.30
CA ARG A 35 0.95 5.93 14.04
C ARG A 35 0.58 7.18 14.83
N GLU A 36 -0.22 8.08 14.26
CA GLU A 36 -0.76 9.26 14.95
C GLU A 36 -1.54 8.87 16.22
N LEU A 37 -2.25 7.74 16.16
CA LEU A 37 -3.03 7.19 17.27
C LEU A 37 -2.21 6.27 18.20
N GLY A 38 -0.88 6.17 18.01
CA GLY A 38 0.03 5.42 18.89
C GLY A 38 0.13 3.92 18.62
N HIS A 39 -0.38 3.44 17.49
CA HIS A 39 -0.28 2.02 17.09
C HIS A 39 1.03 1.73 16.37
N ASP A 40 1.54 0.49 16.50
CA ASP A 40 2.64 0.02 15.65
C ASP A 40 2.09 -0.28 14.26
N ALA A 41 2.46 0.54 13.28
CA ALA A 41 1.99 0.39 11.92
C ALA A 41 3.14 0.43 10.91
N SER A 42 3.11 -0.51 9.98
CA SER A 42 4.07 -0.64 8.89
C SER A 42 3.37 -0.75 7.55
N LEU A 43 3.94 -0.08 6.56
CA LEU A 43 3.60 -0.32 5.17
C LEU A 43 4.36 -1.56 4.69
N MET A 44 3.64 -2.48 4.04
CA MET A 44 4.15 -3.75 3.54
C MET A 44 4.05 -3.77 2.01
N GLY A 45 5.12 -4.18 1.32
CA GLY A 45 5.15 -4.41 -0.12
C GLY A 45 5.24 -5.89 -0.43
N CYS A 46 4.58 -6.36 -1.48
CA CYS A 46 4.59 -7.76 -1.91
C CYS A 46 4.29 -7.87 -3.42
N ILE A 47 4.39 -9.09 -3.95
CA ILE A 47 3.77 -9.46 -5.22
C ILE A 47 2.44 -10.15 -4.92
N SER A 48 1.33 -9.59 -5.39
CA SER A 48 0.01 -10.20 -5.25
C SER A 48 -0.28 -11.15 -6.41
N ILE A 49 -1.02 -12.21 -6.10
CA ILE A 49 -1.65 -13.08 -7.08
C ILE A 49 -3.14 -13.11 -6.79
N ILE A 50 -3.93 -12.66 -7.77
CA ILE A 50 -5.39 -12.71 -7.75
C ILE A 50 -5.82 -13.75 -8.80
N PRO A 51 -6.53 -14.82 -8.42
CA PRO A 51 -6.88 -15.93 -9.32
C PRO A 51 -7.98 -15.58 -10.34
N LEU A 52 -8.11 -14.31 -10.71
CA LEU A 52 -8.85 -13.86 -11.87
C LEU A 52 -8.02 -14.14 -13.12
N ARG A 53 -8.64 -14.66 -14.17
CA ARG A 53 -7.96 -15.06 -15.41
C ARG A 53 -8.32 -14.16 -16.59
N PRO A 54 -8.01 -12.85 -16.56
CA PRO A 54 -8.50 -11.90 -17.55
C PRO A 54 -7.87 -12.09 -18.95
N VAL A 55 -6.66 -12.66 -19.05
CA VAL A 55 -5.98 -12.90 -20.33
C VAL A 55 -5.32 -14.27 -20.33
N ALA A 56 -5.64 -15.08 -21.34
CA ALA A 56 -5.03 -16.39 -21.62
C ALA A 56 -5.02 -17.39 -20.44
N GLY A 57 -5.96 -17.27 -19.49
CA GLY A 57 -6.02 -18.18 -18.34
C GLY A 57 -5.03 -17.89 -17.22
N VAL A 58 -4.23 -16.81 -17.33
CA VAL A 58 -3.18 -16.45 -16.37
C VAL A 58 -3.79 -15.62 -15.22
N PRO A 59 -3.48 -15.94 -13.94
CA PRO A 59 -3.92 -15.11 -12.82
C PRO A 59 -3.38 -13.69 -12.94
N LEU A 60 -4.12 -12.71 -12.41
CA LEU A 60 -3.64 -11.34 -12.32
C LEU A 60 -2.51 -11.29 -11.26
N ILE A 61 -1.30 -10.97 -11.71
CA ILE A 61 -0.10 -10.88 -10.88
C ILE A 61 0.45 -9.46 -10.96
N GLY A 62 0.78 -8.86 -9.81
CA GLY A 62 1.33 -7.51 -9.81
C GLY A 62 1.92 -7.06 -8.48
N PRO A 63 2.61 -5.93 -8.45
CA PRO A 63 3.05 -5.31 -7.21
C PRO A 63 1.85 -4.88 -6.37
N HIS A 64 1.94 -5.09 -5.05
CA HIS A 64 0.86 -4.78 -4.13
C HIS A 64 1.39 -4.23 -2.81
N VAL A 65 0.64 -3.29 -2.24
CA VAL A 65 0.96 -2.62 -0.97
C VAL A 65 -0.23 -2.74 -0.03
N TYR A 66 0.05 -3.09 1.22
CA TYR A 66 -0.95 -3.19 2.28
C TYR A 66 -0.38 -2.67 3.61
N ALA A 67 -1.22 -2.50 4.63
CA ALA A 67 -0.80 -2.07 5.95
C ALA A 67 -0.75 -3.26 6.92
N LYS A 68 0.19 -3.21 7.87
CA LYS A 68 0.23 -4.09 9.03
C LYS A 68 0.17 -3.21 10.28
N VAL A 69 -0.89 -3.36 11.08
CA VAL A 69 -1.15 -2.57 12.29
C VAL A 69 -1.32 -3.51 13.49
N ASP A 70 -0.53 -3.33 14.54
CA ASP A 70 -0.50 -4.21 15.73
C ASP A 70 -0.46 -5.70 15.35
N ASP A 71 0.47 -6.02 14.45
CA ASP A 71 0.64 -7.32 13.82
C ASP A 71 -0.51 -7.87 12.95
N LYS A 72 -1.61 -7.12 12.80
CA LYS A 72 -2.75 -7.49 11.96
C LYS A 72 -2.62 -6.93 10.55
N VAL A 73 -2.98 -7.73 9.55
CA VAL A 73 -3.05 -7.31 8.15
C VAL A 73 -4.29 -6.45 7.96
N VAL A 74 -4.11 -5.26 7.40
CA VAL A 74 -5.17 -4.36 6.93
C VAL A 74 -4.95 -4.16 5.44
N ASP A 75 -5.86 -4.71 4.64
CA ASP A 75 -5.85 -4.58 3.18
C ASP A 75 -7.21 -4.10 2.70
N VAL A 76 -7.25 -2.86 2.25
CA VAL A 76 -8.45 -2.17 1.76
C VAL A 76 -8.23 -1.62 0.35
N SER A 77 -7.43 -2.33 -0.43
CA SER A 77 -7.01 -1.90 -1.77
C SER A 77 -8.22 -1.69 -2.68
N MET A 78 -9.06 -2.72 -2.79
CA MET A 78 -10.34 -2.65 -3.51
C MET A 78 -11.45 -2.22 -2.56
N GLU A 79 -12.35 -1.35 -3.02
CA GLU A 79 -13.60 -1.02 -2.34
C GLU A 79 -14.60 -2.21 -2.36
N PRO A 80 -15.63 -2.23 -1.49
CA PRO A 80 -16.51 -3.39 -1.35
C PRO A 80 -17.17 -3.85 -2.64
N GLU A 81 -17.57 -2.93 -3.53
CA GLU A 81 -18.17 -3.29 -4.82
C GLU A 81 -17.16 -3.99 -5.74
N LEU A 82 -15.93 -3.50 -5.76
CA LEU A 82 -14.85 -4.09 -6.54
C LEU A 82 -14.39 -5.44 -5.95
N GLU A 83 -14.42 -5.60 -4.62
CA GLU A 83 -14.14 -6.90 -3.98
C GLU A 83 -15.15 -7.99 -4.36
N GLN A 84 -16.42 -7.63 -4.57
CA GLN A 84 -17.47 -8.56 -4.97
C GLN A 84 -17.32 -9.03 -6.41
N THR A 85 -16.83 -8.15 -7.29
CA THR A 85 -16.70 -8.44 -8.72
C THR A 85 -15.35 -9.06 -9.09
N MET A 86 -14.29 -8.69 -8.36
CA MET A 86 -12.92 -9.12 -8.64
C MET A 86 -12.48 -10.23 -7.68
N TRP A 87 -12.12 -9.87 -6.45
CA TRP A 87 -11.64 -10.79 -5.43
C TRP A 87 -11.64 -10.08 -4.08
N LYS A 88 -11.86 -10.79 -2.98
CA LYS A 88 -11.83 -10.15 -1.66
C LYS A 88 -10.38 -9.82 -1.27
N ASN A 89 -10.16 -8.65 -0.70
CA ASN A 89 -8.83 -8.19 -0.28
C ASN A 89 -8.18 -9.16 0.71
N LYS A 90 -8.98 -9.73 1.62
CA LYS A 90 -8.52 -10.71 2.61
C LYS A 90 -7.99 -12.02 1.97
N ASP A 91 -8.48 -12.36 0.78
CA ASP A 91 -8.20 -13.62 0.09
C ASP A 91 -7.07 -13.46 -0.95
N VAL A 92 -6.44 -12.30 -1.05
CA VAL A 92 -5.30 -12.04 -1.95
C VAL A 92 -4.07 -12.83 -1.49
N PHE A 93 -3.47 -13.60 -2.41
CA PHE A 93 -2.21 -14.30 -2.15
C PHE A 93 -1.05 -13.31 -2.24
N ARG A 94 -0.25 -13.22 -1.17
CA ARG A 94 0.87 -12.27 -1.05
C ARG A 94 2.18 -13.04 -1.03
N LEU A 95 3.02 -12.84 -2.03
CA LEU A 95 4.35 -13.44 -2.12
C LEU A 95 5.43 -12.42 -1.76
N PHE A 96 6.48 -12.89 -1.09
CA PHE A 96 7.67 -12.10 -0.74
C PHE A 96 7.35 -10.78 -0.02
N SER A 97 6.46 -10.83 0.99
CA SER A 97 6.11 -9.63 1.76
C SER A 97 7.33 -9.05 2.48
N VAL A 98 7.65 -7.79 2.20
CA VAL A 98 8.73 -7.02 2.82
C VAL A 98 8.16 -5.82 3.55
N ASN A 99 8.69 -5.51 4.73
CA ASN A 99 8.36 -4.28 5.43
C ASN A 99 9.07 -3.10 4.76
N VAL A 100 8.35 -2.41 3.87
CA VAL A 100 8.91 -1.27 3.12
C VAL A 100 9.14 -0.05 4.00
N SER A 101 8.43 0.08 5.13
CA SER A 101 8.68 1.15 6.11
C SER A 101 10.03 1.03 6.81
N LYS A 102 10.64 -0.16 6.83
CA LYS A 102 11.95 -0.40 7.47
C LYS A 102 13.10 -0.44 6.46
N LEU A 103 12.82 -0.32 5.16
CA LEU A 103 13.85 -0.24 4.15
C LEU A 103 14.60 1.09 4.30
N LYS A 104 15.92 1.01 4.32
CA LYS A 104 16.79 2.19 4.26
C LYS A 104 17.12 2.47 2.80
N PRO A 105 17.18 3.75 2.39
CA PRO A 105 17.75 4.10 1.10
C PRO A 105 19.16 3.52 0.97
N HIS A 106 19.51 3.04 -0.22
CA HIS A 106 20.87 2.51 -0.48
C HIS A 106 21.94 3.59 -0.25
N ASP A 107 21.64 4.84 -0.58
CA ASP A 107 22.48 6.00 -0.26
C ASP A 107 21.59 7.13 0.31
N PRO A 108 21.38 7.18 1.64
CA PRO A 108 20.50 8.16 2.26
C PRO A 108 21.01 9.60 2.14
N LYS A 109 22.29 9.79 1.79
CA LYS A 109 22.87 11.13 1.57
C LYS A 109 22.64 11.63 0.16
N LYS A 110 22.58 10.73 -0.84
CA LYS A 110 22.40 11.11 -2.26
C LYS A 110 20.96 10.96 -2.77
N GLY A 111 20.10 10.24 -2.05
CA GLY A 111 18.76 9.91 -2.51
C GLY A 111 18.75 8.97 -3.73
N PRO A 112 17.57 8.65 -4.28
CA PRO A 112 17.49 7.98 -5.59
C PRO A 112 18.11 8.87 -6.68
N PRO A 113 18.68 8.31 -7.77
CA PRO A 113 19.14 9.10 -8.89
C PRO A 113 17.98 9.91 -9.47
N LEU A 114 18.12 11.24 -9.47
CA LEU A 114 17.13 12.13 -10.07
C LEU A 114 17.23 12.11 -11.60
N PRO A 115 16.10 12.23 -12.32
CA PRO A 115 16.13 12.63 -13.72
C PRO A 115 16.93 13.91 -13.88
N ARG A 116 17.79 13.99 -14.91
CA ARG A 116 18.68 15.15 -15.18
C ARG A 116 17.96 16.51 -15.23
N ALA A 117 16.65 16.52 -15.44
CA ALA A 117 15.83 17.72 -15.52
C ALA A 117 15.46 18.33 -14.16
N LEU A 118 15.70 17.64 -13.04
CA LEU A 118 15.37 18.15 -11.71
C LEU A 118 16.61 18.78 -11.03
N PRO A 119 16.46 19.92 -10.34
CA PRO A 119 17.57 20.73 -9.82
C PRO A 119 18.26 20.17 -8.55
N GLY A 120 18.31 18.84 -8.39
CA GLY A 120 18.78 18.18 -7.17
C GLY A 120 17.66 17.94 -6.15
N TRP A 121 17.98 17.20 -5.07
CA TRP A 121 17.00 16.92 -4.02
C TRP A 121 16.86 18.12 -3.07
N PRO A 122 15.66 18.41 -2.54
CA PRO A 122 15.42 19.58 -1.69
C PRO A 122 16.28 19.61 -0.41
N TRP A 123 16.70 18.46 0.11
CA TRP A 123 17.47 18.33 1.36
C TRP A 123 19.00 18.43 1.18
N GLU A 124 19.51 18.58 -0.05
CA GLU A 124 20.95 18.84 -0.28
C GLU A 124 21.33 20.32 -0.05
N LYS A 125 20.35 21.20 0.21
CA LYS A 125 20.54 22.65 0.39
C LYS A 125 20.55 23.10 1.86
N ASP A 126 20.43 22.16 2.80
CA ASP A 126 20.55 22.35 4.25
C ASP A 126 21.92 21.87 4.74
#